data_AF-A0A7D5N781-F1
#
_entry.id   AF-A0A7D5N781-F1
#
_cell.length_a   1.000
_cell.length_b   1.000
_cell.length_c   1.000
_cell.angle_alpha   90.00
_cell.angle_beta   90.00
_cell.angle_gamma   90.00
#
_symmetry.space_group_name_H-M   'P 1'
#
loop_
_entity.id
_entity.type
_entity.pdbx_description
1 polymer ?
#
loop_
_entity_poly.entity_id
_entity_poly.type
_entity_poly.pdbx_seq_one_letter_code
_entity_poly.pdbx_strand_id
1 'polypeptide(L)'
;MYSHGCRDSQRQYDTPTVDAGMDKNLDCTTTSTTIGTTAIGGNTYSWSPSTGLNATNIAEPTASPSSSTTYTVTVTGSNGCTATDVVTVNVNTTPPTVDAGMDKDLDCTTTSTTIGTTAIGGNT
;
A
#
# COMPACT_ATOMS: atom_id res chain seq x y z
N MET A 1 11.92 -34.63 8.05
CA MET A 1 12.33 -33.32 8.61
C MET A 1 11.13 -32.40 8.48
N TYR A 2 10.28 -32.31 9.50
CA TYR A 2 9.19 -31.33 9.57
C TYR A 2 9.37 -30.55 10.86
N SER A 3 9.50 -29.24 10.72
CA SER A 3 9.78 -28.32 11.81
C SER A 3 8.66 -28.40 12.85
N HIS A 4 9.05 -28.65 14.09
CA HIS A 4 8.12 -28.68 15.21
C HIS A 4 7.78 -27.24 15.58
N GLY A 5 6.69 -26.72 15.00
CA GLY A 5 6.01 -25.56 15.54
C GLY A 5 5.63 -25.82 17.00
N CYS A 6 5.91 -24.85 17.87
CA CYS A 6 5.76 -24.93 19.32
C CYS A 6 4.45 -25.63 19.74
N ARG A 7 4.55 -26.87 20.21
CA ARG A 7 3.41 -27.61 20.76
C ARG A 7 3.88 -28.35 22.00
N ASP A 8 3.39 -27.94 23.18
CA ASP A 8 3.31 -28.85 24.33
C ASP A 8 2.00 -28.64 25.14
N SER A 9 1.05 -29.51 24.79
CA SER A 9 0.12 -30.31 25.59
C SER A 9 -0.81 -29.75 26.68
N GLN A 10 -0.63 -28.63 27.41
CA GLN A 10 -1.68 -28.12 28.34
C GLN A 10 -1.56 -26.61 28.73
N ARG A 11 -0.83 -25.79 27.96
CA ARG A 11 -0.92 -24.31 28.06
C ARG A 11 -1.17 -23.76 26.66
N GLN A 12 -2.21 -22.94 26.52
CA GLN A 12 -2.37 -22.08 25.36
C GLN A 12 -1.17 -21.12 25.35
N TYR A 13 -0.14 -21.45 24.58
CA TYR A 13 0.93 -20.52 24.26
C TYR A 13 0.35 -19.58 23.23
N ASP A 14 -0.08 -18.42 23.71
CA ASP A 14 -0.55 -17.31 22.89
C ASP A 14 0.55 -16.99 21.87
N THR A 15 0.37 -17.45 20.63
CA THR A 15 1.12 -16.91 19.50
C THR A 15 0.84 -15.43 19.46
N PRO A 16 1.86 -14.56 19.28
CA PRO A 16 1.57 -13.14 19.14
C PRO A 16 0.57 -12.95 18.01
N THR A 17 -0.55 -12.30 18.31
CA THR A 17 -1.48 -11.89 17.26
C THR A 17 -0.77 -10.85 16.42
N VAL A 18 -0.66 -11.12 15.12
CA VAL A 18 -0.07 -10.23 14.13
C VAL A 18 -1.14 -9.92 13.10
N ASP A 19 -1.29 -8.64 12.80
CA ASP A 19 -2.22 -8.13 11.80
C ASP A 19 -1.58 -6.88 11.20
N ALA A 20 -1.26 -6.96 9.91
CA ALA A 20 -0.70 -5.86 9.13
C ALA A 20 -1.78 -4.86 8.68
N GLY A 21 -3.05 -5.17 8.94
CA GLY A 21 -4.22 -4.44 8.49
C GLY A 21 -4.63 -4.83 7.07
N MET A 22 -5.78 -4.31 6.63
CA MET A 22 -6.22 -4.43 5.24
C MET A 22 -5.33 -3.63 4.29
N ASP A 23 -5.28 -4.10 3.04
CA ASP A 23 -4.65 -3.39 1.92
C ASP A 23 -5.13 -1.93 1.82
N LYS A 24 -4.23 -1.06 1.34
CA LYS A 24 -4.43 0.39 1.27
C LYS A 24 -4.20 0.92 -0.14
N ASN A 25 -4.86 2.02 -0.47
CA ASN A 25 -4.75 2.67 -1.76
C ASN A 25 -4.30 4.12 -1.57
N LEU A 26 -3.30 4.52 -2.35
CA LEU A 26 -2.80 5.87 -2.48
C LEU A 26 -3.09 6.39 -3.88
N ASP A 27 -3.34 7.70 -3.99
CA ASP A 27 -3.63 8.39 -5.23
C ASP A 27 -2.95 9.77 -5.26
N CYS A 28 -3.30 10.61 -6.24
CA CYS A 28 -2.72 11.95 -6.39
C CYS A 28 -3.03 12.91 -5.23
N THR A 29 -4.04 12.62 -4.40
CA THR A 29 -4.48 13.43 -3.25
C THR A 29 -4.07 12.80 -1.92
N THR A 30 -4.02 11.46 -1.88
CA THR A 30 -3.67 10.67 -0.70
C THR A 30 -2.32 10.02 -0.94
N THR A 31 -1.26 10.62 -0.40
CA THR A 31 0.13 10.21 -0.66
C THR A 31 0.76 9.37 0.45
N SER A 32 0.04 9.16 1.55
CA SER A 32 0.50 8.32 2.67
C SER A 32 -0.66 7.69 3.42
N THR A 33 -0.39 6.60 4.14
CA THR A 33 -1.37 5.87 4.94
C THR A 33 -0.68 5.17 6.11
N THR A 34 -1.40 4.91 7.20
CA THR A 34 -0.90 4.09 8.30
C THR A 34 -1.23 2.62 8.04
N ILE A 35 -0.24 1.75 8.22
CA ILE A 35 -0.37 0.29 8.13
C ILE A 35 -0.16 -0.35 9.50
N GLY A 36 -0.64 -1.58 9.70
CA GLY A 36 -0.59 -2.28 10.99
C GLY A 36 -1.81 -2.03 11.88
N THR A 37 -1.73 -2.56 13.10
CA THR A 37 -2.73 -2.40 14.16
C THR A 37 -2.09 -1.89 15.45
N THR A 38 -2.90 -1.39 16.38
CA THR A 38 -2.47 -0.90 17.68
C THR A 38 -1.47 -1.84 18.37
N ALA A 39 -0.42 -1.24 18.93
CA ALA A 39 0.64 -1.98 19.61
C ALA A 39 0.11 -2.82 20.77
N ILE A 40 0.53 -4.08 20.80
CA ILE A 40 0.29 -5.00 21.91
C ILE A 40 1.52 -4.94 22.83
N GLY A 41 1.30 -4.64 24.11
CA GLY A 41 2.37 -4.51 25.09
C GLY A 41 3.21 -5.79 25.21
N GLY A 42 4.54 -5.63 25.20
CA GLY A 42 5.48 -6.76 25.28
C GLY A 42 5.82 -7.42 23.93
N ASN A 43 5.19 -6.97 22.84
CA ASN A 43 5.56 -7.39 21.49
C ASN A 43 6.60 -6.44 20.87
N THR A 44 7.46 -6.97 20.01
CA THR A 44 8.35 -6.18 19.15
C THR A 44 7.94 -6.36 17.69
N TYR A 45 8.12 -5.32 16.89
CA TYR A 45 7.65 -5.24 15.51
C TYR A 45 8.84 -5.01 14.56
N SER A 46 8.79 -5.62 13.38
CA SER A 46 9.79 -5.41 12.32
C SER A 46 9.11 -5.45 10.95
N TRP A 47 9.19 -4.35 10.21
CA TRP A 47 8.60 -4.17 8.89
C TRP A 47 9.65 -4.23 7.78
N SER A 48 9.29 -4.85 6.66
CA SER A 48 10.10 -4.91 5.44
C SER A 48 9.22 -4.90 4.19
N PRO A 49 9.60 -4.22 3.09
CA PRO A 49 10.79 -3.37 2.95
C PRO A 49 10.68 -2.06 3.75
N SER A 50 11.80 -1.38 4.00
CA SER A 50 11.81 -0.06 4.66
C SER A 50 11.42 1.10 3.74
N THR A 51 11.37 0.85 2.43
CA THR A 51 11.08 1.86 1.40
C THR A 51 9.75 2.55 1.68
N GLY A 52 9.77 3.88 1.83
CA GLY A 52 8.57 4.66 2.08
C GLY A 52 7.96 4.50 3.48
N LEU A 53 8.60 3.81 4.43
CA LEU A 53 8.15 3.77 5.82
C LEU A 53 8.85 4.85 6.66
N ASN A 54 8.13 5.49 7.57
CA ASN A 54 8.73 6.44 8.52
C ASN A 54 9.53 5.73 9.63
N ALA A 55 9.17 4.49 9.96
CA ALA A 55 9.85 3.63 10.91
C ALA A 55 9.58 2.15 10.57
N THR A 56 10.51 1.26 10.89
CA THR A 56 10.36 -0.18 10.64
C THR A 56 10.13 -0.99 11.90
N ASN A 57 10.18 -0.38 13.08
CA ASN A 57 10.21 -1.06 14.37
C ASN A 57 9.05 -0.67 15.31
N ILE A 58 7.96 -0.14 14.74
CA ILE A 58 6.75 0.25 15.47
C ILE A 58 5.54 -0.51 14.92
N ALA A 59 4.47 -0.62 15.71
CA ALA A 59 3.27 -1.35 15.32
C ALA A 59 2.53 -0.69 14.15
N GLU A 60 2.45 0.64 14.14
CA GLU A 60 1.66 1.43 13.18
C GLU A 60 2.53 2.47 12.45
N PRO A 61 3.41 2.06 11.52
CA PRO A 61 4.17 3.00 10.72
C PRO A 61 3.30 3.68 9.66
N THR A 62 3.71 4.89 9.27
CA THR A 62 3.20 5.58 8.10
C THR A 62 3.97 5.12 6.87
N ALA A 63 3.23 4.62 5.88
CA ALA A 63 3.70 4.20 4.57
C ALA A 63 3.37 5.26 3.51
N SER A 64 4.39 5.65 2.75
CA SER A 64 4.33 6.56 1.60
C SER A 64 5.26 6.08 0.47
N PRO A 65 5.04 4.87 -0.10
CA PRO A 65 5.84 4.37 -1.21
C PRO A 65 5.52 5.12 -2.52
N SER A 66 6.51 5.21 -3.42
CA SER A 66 6.35 5.81 -4.76
C SER A 66 5.74 4.87 -5.79
N SER A 67 5.57 3.59 -5.47
CA SER A 67 5.00 2.55 -6.33
C SER A 67 4.31 1.51 -5.47
N SER A 68 3.37 0.76 -6.04
CA SER A 68 2.66 -0.30 -5.30
C SER A 68 3.65 -1.24 -4.61
N THR A 69 3.55 -1.34 -3.28
CA THR A 69 4.53 -2.03 -2.43
C THR A 69 3.80 -2.93 -1.43
N THR A 70 4.25 -4.18 -1.31
CA THR A 70 3.79 -5.09 -0.27
C THR A 70 4.77 -5.04 0.91
N TYR A 71 4.23 -4.75 2.10
CA TYR A 71 4.97 -4.77 3.35
C TYR A 71 4.65 -6.04 4.14
N THR A 72 5.66 -6.59 4.78
CA THR A 72 5.55 -7.71 5.73
C THR A 72 5.91 -7.22 7.12
N VAL A 73 5.05 -7.48 8.09
CA VAL A 73 5.35 -7.27 9.51
C VAL A 73 5.73 -8.61 10.14
N THR A 74 6.78 -8.59 10.95
CA THR A 74 7.14 -9.69 11.86
C THR A 74 6.95 -9.20 13.29
N VAL A 75 6.15 -9.91 14.07
CA VAL A 75 5.90 -9.63 15.48
C VAL A 75 6.55 -10.71 16.32
N THR A 76 7.36 -10.31 17.30
CA THR A 76 7.92 -11.23 18.31
C THR A 76 7.27 -10.94 19.65
N GLY A 77 6.57 -11.93 20.21
CA GLY A 77 5.95 -11.84 21.52
C GLY A 77 6.97 -11.91 22.66
N SER A 78 6.54 -11.54 23.86
CA SER A 78 7.36 -11.58 25.09
C SER A 78 7.86 -12.98 25.46
N ASN A 79 7.20 -14.02 24.96
CA ASN A 79 7.60 -15.42 25.06
C ASN A 79 8.63 -15.86 24.00
N GLY A 80 9.05 -14.96 23.09
CA GLY A 80 9.98 -15.24 22.00
C GLY A 80 9.34 -15.91 20.78
N CYS A 81 8.03 -16.18 20.78
CA CYS A 81 7.33 -16.68 19.61
C CYS A 81 7.22 -15.57 18.56
N THR A 82 7.29 -15.94 17.28
CA THR A 82 7.15 -15.00 16.16
C THR A 82 5.92 -15.32 15.33
N ALA A 83 5.33 -14.28 14.75
CA ALA A 83 4.29 -14.38 13.74
C ALA A 83 4.51 -13.30 12.67
N THR A 84 4.03 -13.56 11.47
CA THR A 84 4.18 -12.63 10.33
C THR A 84 2.85 -12.39 9.63
N ASP A 85 2.64 -11.20 9.12
CA ASP A 85 1.51 -10.86 8.26
C ASP A 85 1.91 -9.85 7.17
N VAL A 86 1.06 -9.68 6.15
CA VAL A 86 1.35 -8.84 4.97
C VAL A 86 0.24 -7.84 4.69
N VAL A 87 0.62 -6.68 4.18
CA VAL A 87 -0.29 -5.63 3.70
C VAL A 87 0.24 -5.03 2.41
N THR A 88 -0.63 -4.84 1.43
CA THR A 88 -0.29 -4.19 0.17
C THR A 88 -0.73 -2.73 0.16
N VAL A 89 0.18 -1.83 -0.17
CA VAL A 89 -0.10 -0.42 -0.43
C VAL A 89 -0.06 -0.20 -1.94
N ASN A 90 -1.22 -0.07 -2.57
CA ASN A 90 -1.38 0.19 -3.99
C ASN A 90 -1.23 1.70 -4.28
N VAL A 91 -0.45 2.05 -5.28
CA VAL A 91 -0.23 3.45 -5.70
C VAL A 91 -0.80 3.65 -7.10
N ASN A 92 -1.80 4.53 -7.23
CA ASN A 92 -2.39 4.92 -8.50
C ASN A 92 -2.18 6.43 -8.75
N THR A 93 -1.05 6.77 -9.35
CA THR A 93 -0.67 8.16 -9.66
C THR A 93 -0.56 8.42 -11.16
N THR A 94 -1.06 7.51 -12.00
CA THR A 94 -1.01 7.67 -13.45
C THR A 94 -1.94 8.81 -13.88
N PRO A 95 -1.41 9.91 -14.46
CA PRO A 95 -2.25 11.01 -14.92
C PRO A 95 -3.10 10.56 -16.13
N PRO A 96 -4.31 11.12 -16.31
CA PRO A 96 -5.09 10.86 -17.50
C PRO A 96 -4.36 11.36 -18.75
N THR A 97 -4.47 10.62 -19.85
CA THR A 97 -3.98 11.09 -21.15
C THR A 97 -4.93 12.16 -21.69
N VAL A 98 -4.41 13.34 -22.02
CA VAL A 98 -5.17 14.42 -22.66
C VAL A 98 -4.69 14.62 -24.08
N ASP A 99 -5.62 14.66 -25.04
CA ASP A 99 -5.36 14.91 -26.45
C ASP A 99 -6.37 15.93 -26.99
N ALA A 100 -5.88 17.11 -27.36
CA ALA A 100 -6.70 18.19 -27.94
C ALA A 100 -7.03 17.96 -29.43
N GLY A 101 -6.52 16.88 -30.02
CA GLY A 101 -6.57 16.60 -31.44
C GLY A 101 -5.46 17.32 -32.21
N MET A 102 -5.35 17.02 -33.50
CA MET A 102 -4.43 17.71 -34.40
C MET A 102 -4.77 19.20 -34.54
N ASP A 103 -3.75 20.03 -34.74
CA ASP A 103 -3.88 21.44 -35.07
C ASP A 103 -4.85 21.64 -36.24
N LYS A 104 -5.70 22.66 -36.13
CA LYS A 104 -6.68 23.01 -37.15
C LYS A 104 -6.33 24.37 -37.72
N ASP A 105 -6.12 24.41 -39.03
CA ASP A 105 -5.93 25.65 -39.77
C ASP A 105 -7.27 26.10 -40.39
N LEU A 106 -7.56 27.40 -40.34
CA LEU A 106 -8.77 28.00 -40.92
C LEU A 106 -8.37 28.98 -42.02
N ASP A 107 -9.05 28.89 -43.16
CA ASP A 107 -8.90 29.81 -44.28
C ASP A 107 -10.23 30.53 -44.58
N CYS A 108 -10.23 31.49 -45.51
CA CYS A 108 -11.38 32.25 -45.98
C CYS A 108 -12.54 31.38 -46.48
N THR A 109 -12.30 30.10 -46.76
CA THR A 109 -13.31 29.12 -47.19
C THR A 109 -13.81 28.22 -46.06
N THR A 110 -13.18 28.27 -44.89
CA THR A 110 -13.50 27.48 -43.69
C THR A 110 -13.51 28.37 -42.45
N THR A 111 -14.68 28.91 -42.13
CA THR A 111 -14.86 29.89 -41.04
C THR A 111 -15.08 29.25 -39.66
N SER A 112 -15.23 27.93 -39.57
CA SER A 112 -15.39 27.22 -38.30
C SER A 112 -14.88 25.78 -38.37
N THR A 113 -14.35 25.29 -37.25
CA THR A 113 -13.92 23.90 -37.07
C THR A 113 -14.19 23.47 -35.63
N THR A 114 -14.35 22.17 -35.42
CA THR A 114 -14.53 21.59 -34.08
C THR A 114 -13.17 21.15 -33.52
N ILE A 115 -12.86 21.59 -32.29
CA ILE A 115 -11.66 21.20 -31.55
C ILE A 115 -12.00 20.07 -30.58
N GLY A 116 -11.07 19.11 -30.42
CA GLY A 116 -11.19 17.98 -29.49
C GLY A 116 -11.38 16.61 -30.18
N THR A 117 -11.01 15.55 -29.44
CA THR A 117 -11.35 14.15 -29.72
C THR A 117 -12.49 13.70 -28.79
N THR A 118 -13.11 12.54 -29.04
CA THR A 118 -14.11 11.97 -28.11
C THR A 118 -13.45 11.79 -26.74
N ALA A 119 -14.09 12.27 -25.67
CA ALA A 119 -13.54 12.20 -24.32
C ALA A 119 -13.02 10.78 -24.02
N ILE A 120 -11.70 10.65 -23.83
CA ILE A 120 -11.12 9.42 -23.30
C ILE A 120 -11.51 9.42 -21.82
N GLY A 121 -12.46 8.56 -21.46
CA GLY A 121 -13.04 8.50 -20.13
C GLY A 121 -11.95 8.50 -19.06
N GLY A 122 -11.91 9.56 -18.26
CA GLY A 122 -11.18 9.52 -17.00
C GLY A 122 -11.78 8.39 -16.17
N ASN A 123 -10.94 7.44 -15.77
CA ASN A 123 -11.37 6.34 -14.93
C ASN A 123 -11.90 6.93 -13.60
N THR A 124 -13.21 6.83 -13.41
CA THR A 124 -13.92 7.19 -12.16
C THR A 124 -13.56 6.24 -11.04
#